data_AF-A0AAE0N0R1-F1
#
_entry.id   AF-A0AAE0N0R1-F1
#
_cell.length_a   1.000
_cell.length_b   1.000
_cell.length_c   1.000
_cell.angle_alpha   90.00
_cell.angle_beta   90.00
_cell.angle_gamma   90.00
#
_symmetry.space_group_name_H-M   'P 1'
#
loop_
_entity.id
_entity.type
_entity.pdbx_description
1 polymer ?
#
loop_
_entity_poly.entity_id
_entity_poly.type
_entity_poly.pdbx_seq_one_letter_code
_entity_poly.pdbx_strand_id
1 'polypeptide(L)'
;MSQPSDQQSGGATGSAVSTSSSTATAPGTSPTSLSNEELRSNTALDHMMKFLRKQVVSNDWIPAEPRLQKQSGLGVLYRKSRGHYIMLPSDFDPELVACVSRLNVTAAFTMKPELLDSIVETLGRGQTELKFMDGSQLQVSESFASMTHSKVKKFQYASLVRREAVLLVWHDDVQQLVPTAAKLDRKLIASIWGTGSLPLGVVSSSTASPSFSSSSNGGAGEEKMLGGLTNESNEALDKDEAADAVESL
;
A
#
# COMPACT_ATOMS: atom_id res chain seq x y z
N MET A 1 9.84 68.49 -7.22
CA MET A 1 9.38 69.52 -8.18
C MET A 1 8.90 68.80 -9.44
N SER A 2 7.72 68.97 -10.02
CA SER A 2 6.54 69.77 -9.72
C SER A 2 5.41 69.15 -10.57
N GLN A 3 4.22 69.00 -10.00
CA GLN A 3 2.94 68.97 -10.73
C GLN A 3 2.57 70.40 -11.17
N PRO A 4 1.39 70.71 -11.74
CA PRO A 4 0.46 70.02 -12.67
C PRO A 4 0.00 70.98 -13.82
N SER A 5 -1.05 70.68 -14.60
CA SER A 5 -2.12 71.67 -14.95
C SER A 5 -3.31 71.04 -15.68
N ASP A 6 -4.48 71.37 -15.13
CA ASP A 6 -5.86 71.13 -15.54
C ASP A 6 -6.32 71.83 -16.83
N GLN A 7 -7.44 71.33 -17.41
CA GLN A 7 -8.50 72.17 -18.00
C GLN A 7 -9.82 71.37 -18.02
N GLN A 8 -10.79 71.66 -17.14
CA GLN A 8 -12.04 72.44 -17.35
C GLN A 8 -12.90 72.00 -18.55
N SER A 9 -14.23 72.10 -18.59
CA SER A 9 -15.35 72.42 -17.67
C SER A 9 -16.59 72.43 -18.60
N GLY A 10 -17.77 72.05 -18.11
CA GLY A 10 -19.02 72.30 -18.85
C GLY A 10 -20.23 71.65 -18.19
N GLY A 11 -21.01 72.43 -17.44
CA GLY A 11 -22.31 72.05 -16.91
C GLY A 11 -23.47 72.77 -17.62
N ALA A 12 -24.66 72.17 -17.57
CA ALA A 12 -25.99 72.80 -17.39
C ALA A 12 -27.10 71.76 -17.67
N THR A 13 -27.83 71.32 -16.63
CA THR A 13 -29.26 71.57 -16.33
C THR A 13 -30.31 70.97 -17.29
N GLY A 14 -31.21 70.15 -16.72
CA GLY A 14 -32.49 69.78 -17.31
C GLY A 14 -33.24 68.74 -16.46
N SER A 15 -34.20 69.18 -15.64
CA SER A 15 -35.14 68.33 -14.92
C SER A 15 -36.25 67.79 -15.84
N ALA A 16 -36.61 66.52 -15.69
CA ALA A 16 -37.99 66.05 -15.84
C ALA A 16 -38.19 64.72 -15.09
N VAL A 17 -39.25 64.68 -14.30
CA VAL A 17 -39.77 63.52 -13.55
C VAL A 17 -40.50 62.58 -14.50
N SER A 18 -40.33 61.26 -14.33
CA SER A 18 -41.39 60.25 -14.53
C SER A 18 -41.00 58.90 -13.94
N THR A 19 -41.97 58.34 -13.24
CA THR A 19 -42.08 57.10 -12.48
C THR A 19 -42.10 55.86 -13.38
N SER A 20 -41.37 54.78 -13.02
CA SER A 20 -41.87 53.39 -13.04
C SER A 20 -40.81 52.35 -12.62
N SER A 21 -41.23 51.51 -11.66
CA SER A 21 -40.94 50.07 -11.44
C SER A 21 -39.54 49.48 -11.77
N SER A 22 -38.84 49.12 -10.69
CA SER A 22 -38.26 47.80 -10.40
C SER A 22 -37.94 46.84 -11.55
N THR A 23 -36.64 46.50 -11.70
CA THR A 23 -36.12 45.13 -11.46
C THR A 23 -34.59 45.17 -11.50
N ALA A 24 -33.95 45.05 -10.34
CA ALA A 24 -32.53 44.76 -10.22
C ALA A 24 -32.36 43.25 -10.10
N THR A 25 -31.92 42.60 -11.17
CA THR A 25 -31.59 41.16 -11.18
C THR A 25 -30.13 41.00 -10.76
N ALA A 26 -29.92 40.71 -9.48
CA ALA A 26 -28.64 40.17 -9.01
C ALA A 26 -28.54 38.69 -9.41
N PRO A 27 -27.38 38.19 -9.87
CA PRO A 27 -27.17 36.76 -10.08
C PRO A 27 -26.99 36.10 -8.70
N GLY A 28 -28.07 35.51 -8.20
CA GLY A 28 -28.05 34.68 -7.00
C GLY A 28 -27.30 33.37 -7.27
N THR A 29 -26.15 33.19 -6.61
CA THR A 29 -25.56 31.86 -6.38
C THR A 29 -26.56 31.04 -5.58
N SER A 30 -27.23 30.11 -6.27
CA SER A 30 -28.18 29.19 -5.65
C SER A 30 -27.41 28.14 -4.84
N PRO A 31 -27.76 27.85 -3.57
CA PRO A 31 -27.20 26.71 -2.87
C PRO A 31 -27.76 25.43 -3.49
N THR A 32 -26.90 24.62 -4.11
CA THR A 32 -27.25 23.34 -4.71
C THR A 32 -27.85 22.41 -3.66
N SER A 33 -29.16 22.14 -3.73
CA SER A 33 -29.82 21.17 -2.85
C SER A 33 -29.35 19.76 -3.23
N LEU A 34 -28.49 19.16 -2.41
CA LEU A 34 -28.05 17.77 -2.60
C LEU A 34 -29.23 16.81 -2.44
N SER A 35 -29.31 15.81 -3.31
CA SER A 35 -30.35 14.79 -3.23
C SER A 35 -30.17 13.90 -2.00
N ASN A 36 -31.26 13.38 -1.42
CA ASN A 36 -31.19 12.46 -0.27
C ASN A 36 -30.36 11.19 -0.60
N GLU A 37 -30.35 10.75 -1.85
CA GLU A 37 -29.56 9.59 -2.31
C GLU A 37 -28.06 9.88 -2.33
N GLU A 38 -27.64 11.07 -2.75
CA GLU A 38 -26.24 11.49 -2.66
C GLU A 38 -25.79 11.63 -1.20
N LEU A 39 -26.66 12.13 -0.31
CA LEU A 39 -26.35 12.22 1.11
C LEU A 39 -26.13 10.83 1.71
N ARG A 40 -27.04 9.88 1.45
CA ARG A 40 -26.91 8.48 1.87
C ARG A 40 -25.63 7.86 1.33
N SER A 41 -25.33 8.06 0.05
CA SER A 41 -24.11 7.57 -0.58
C SER A 41 -22.85 8.13 0.08
N ASN A 42 -22.81 9.44 0.35
CA ASN A 42 -21.68 10.07 1.03
C ASN A 42 -21.48 9.53 2.45
N THR A 43 -22.57 9.31 3.21
CA THR A 43 -22.49 8.71 4.55
C THR A 43 -22.01 7.25 4.51
N ALA A 44 -22.44 6.47 3.53
CA ALA A 44 -21.98 5.09 3.34
C ALA A 44 -20.49 5.04 2.98
N LEU A 45 -20.03 5.94 2.12
CA LEU A 45 -18.61 6.08 1.77
C LEU A 45 -17.75 6.45 2.97
N ASP A 46 -18.21 7.38 3.81
CA ASP A 46 -17.51 7.79 5.04
C ASP A 46 -17.40 6.61 6.03
N HIS A 47 -18.48 5.86 6.24
CA HIS A 47 -18.43 4.64 7.06
C HIS A 47 -17.48 3.58 6.50
N MET A 48 -17.47 3.37 5.18
CA MET A 48 -16.54 2.45 4.52
C MET A 48 -15.08 2.88 4.71
N MET A 49 -14.77 4.17 4.53
CA MET A 49 -13.43 4.71 4.72
C MET A 49 -12.95 4.56 6.17
N LYS A 50 -13.83 4.86 7.14
CA LYS A 50 -13.54 4.66 8.56
C LYS A 50 -13.32 3.19 8.89
N PHE A 51 -14.12 2.29 8.31
CA PHE A 51 -13.94 0.84 8.47
C PHE A 51 -12.59 0.38 7.92
N LEU A 52 -12.22 0.77 6.70
CA LEU A 52 -10.94 0.40 6.10
C LEU A 52 -9.76 0.92 6.93
N ARG A 53 -9.82 2.18 7.38
CA ARG A 53 -8.77 2.71 8.27
C ARG A 53 -8.68 1.93 9.57
N LYS A 54 -9.82 1.61 10.20
CA LYS A 54 -9.84 0.79 11.41
C LYS A 54 -9.14 -0.54 11.17
N GLN A 55 -9.45 -1.22 10.06
CA GLN A 55 -8.80 -2.48 9.70
C GLN A 55 -7.29 -2.33 9.55
N VAL A 56 -6.83 -1.34 8.78
CA VAL A 56 -5.40 -1.14 8.53
C VAL A 56 -4.64 -0.78 9.81
N VAL A 57 -5.22 0.03 10.70
CA VAL A 57 -4.65 0.35 12.01
C VAL A 57 -4.65 -0.87 12.93
N SER A 58 -5.71 -1.69 12.93
CA SER A 58 -5.79 -2.92 13.74
C SER A 58 -4.82 -4.01 13.31
N ASN A 59 -4.24 -3.93 12.11
CA ASN A 59 -3.17 -4.83 11.64
C ASN A 59 -1.76 -4.23 11.81
N ASP A 60 -1.63 -3.10 12.53
CA ASP A 60 -0.36 -2.39 12.77
C ASP A 60 0.40 -1.96 11.50
N TRP A 61 -0.28 -1.91 10.35
CA TRP A 61 0.28 -1.48 9.07
C TRP A 61 0.45 0.04 8.95
N ILE A 62 -0.29 0.78 9.77
CA ILE A 62 -0.22 2.23 9.89
C ILE A 62 -0.16 2.54 11.38
N PRO A 63 0.79 3.38 11.84
CA PRO A 63 0.89 3.74 13.25
C PRO A 63 -0.41 4.39 13.70
N ALA A 64 -0.96 4.00 14.87
CA ALA A 64 -2.21 4.57 15.38
C ALA A 64 -2.09 6.09 15.65
N GLU A 65 -0.88 6.56 15.98
CA GLU A 65 -0.59 7.94 16.33
C GLU A 65 -0.69 8.90 15.11
N PRO A 66 -1.62 9.88 15.14
CA PRO A 66 -1.83 10.80 14.01
C PRO A 66 -0.60 11.62 13.61
N ARG A 67 0.30 11.90 14.57
CA ARG A 67 1.54 12.64 14.31
C ARG A 67 2.50 11.86 13.42
N LEU A 68 2.64 10.55 13.69
CA LEU A 68 3.49 9.66 12.91
C LEU A 68 2.90 9.41 11.53
N GLN A 69 1.57 9.27 11.44
CA GLN A 69 0.87 9.12 10.16
C GLN A 69 1.16 10.27 9.20
N LYS A 70 1.14 11.52 9.71
CA LYS A 70 1.41 12.71 8.89
C LYS A 70 2.83 12.74 8.32
N GLN A 71 3.80 12.16 9.03
CA GLN A 71 5.18 12.10 8.59
C GLN A 71 5.45 10.96 7.61
N SER A 72 4.69 9.87 7.69
CA SER A 72 4.92 8.68 6.87
C SER A 72 4.14 8.64 5.55
N GLY A 73 3.23 9.59 5.31
CA GLY A 73 2.40 9.61 4.09
C GLY A 73 1.45 8.41 3.99
N LEU A 74 1.12 7.79 5.13
CA LEU A 74 0.36 6.56 5.20
C LEU A 74 -1.14 6.83 5.33
N GLY A 75 -1.96 6.11 4.56
CA GLY A 75 -3.41 6.11 4.75
C GLY A 75 -4.18 5.34 3.69
N VAL A 76 -5.50 5.58 3.67
CA VAL A 76 -6.46 4.96 2.76
C VAL A 76 -7.04 5.98 1.76
N LEU A 77 -7.23 5.54 0.52
CA LEU A 77 -7.82 6.30 -0.58
C LEU A 77 -8.98 5.51 -1.21
N TYR A 78 -10.06 6.20 -1.56
CA TYR A 78 -11.22 5.61 -2.23
C TYR A 78 -11.75 6.49 -3.34
N ARG A 79 -12.05 5.91 -4.50
CA ARG A 79 -12.53 6.64 -5.67
C ARG A 79 -14.02 6.96 -5.54
N LYS A 80 -14.37 8.23 -5.32
CA LYS A 80 -15.76 8.71 -5.38
C LYS A 80 -16.24 8.79 -6.83
N SER A 81 -15.40 9.33 -7.70
CA SER A 81 -15.60 9.38 -9.15
C SER A 81 -14.24 9.41 -9.85
N ARG A 82 -14.20 9.26 -11.17
CA ARG A 82 -12.92 9.18 -11.90
C ARG A 82 -12.10 10.46 -11.69
N GLY A 83 -10.90 10.30 -11.13
CA GLY A 83 -10.02 11.42 -10.78
C GLY A 83 -10.34 12.12 -9.44
N HIS A 84 -11.41 11.72 -8.75
CA HIS A 84 -11.78 12.25 -7.44
C HIS A 84 -11.71 11.17 -6.36
N TYR A 85 -10.75 11.32 -5.46
CA TYR A 85 -10.50 10.39 -4.36
C TYR A 85 -10.85 11.03 -3.02
N ILE A 86 -11.52 10.26 -2.18
CA ILE A 86 -11.67 10.52 -0.75
C ILE A 86 -10.45 9.89 -0.07
N MET A 87 -9.93 10.58 0.94
CA MET A 87 -8.65 10.29 1.54
C MET A 87 -8.76 10.33 3.06
N LEU A 88 -8.10 9.39 3.74
CA LEU A 88 -8.02 9.37 5.20
C LEU A 88 -6.63 8.90 5.66
N PRO A 89 -5.83 9.74 6.35
CA PRO A 89 -6.09 11.15 6.71
C PRO A 89 -6.16 12.10 5.48
N SER A 90 -6.66 13.32 5.64
CA SER A 90 -6.83 14.24 4.50
C SER A 90 -5.52 14.74 3.88
N ASP A 91 -4.42 14.66 4.63
CA ASP A 91 -3.10 15.12 4.23
C ASP A 91 -2.31 13.95 3.63
N PHE A 92 -2.23 13.88 2.29
CA PHE A 92 -1.40 12.91 1.57
C PHE A 92 -0.37 13.58 0.67
N ASP A 93 0.67 12.82 0.35
CA ASP A 93 1.62 13.20 -0.69
C ASP A 93 0.90 13.39 -2.04
N PRO A 94 1.00 14.56 -2.68
CA PRO A 94 0.42 14.77 -4.01
C PRO A 94 0.91 13.75 -5.05
N GLU A 95 2.12 13.20 -4.93
CA GLU A 95 2.61 12.16 -5.84
C GLU A 95 1.82 10.85 -5.73
N LEU A 96 1.46 10.46 -4.50
CA LEU A 96 0.61 9.30 -4.24
C LEU A 96 -0.79 9.51 -4.82
N VAL A 97 -1.40 10.67 -4.58
CA VAL A 97 -2.74 10.98 -5.11
C VAL A 97 -2.75 10.97 -6.64
N ALA A 98 -1.72 11.54 -7.25
CA ALA A 98 -1.52 11.50 -8.69
C ALA A 98 -1.31 10.07 -9.19
N CYS A 99 -0.55 9.25 -8.46
CA CYS A 99 -0.33 7.82 -8.77
C CYS A 99 -1.65 7.03 -8.78
N VAL A 100 -2.40 7.08 -7.68
CA VAL A 100 -3.68 6.36 -7.56
C VAL A 100 -4.66 6.84 -8.63
N SER A 101 -4.68 8.14 -8.94
CA SER A 101 -5.48 8.70 -10.04
C SER A 101 -5.07 8.19 -11.42
N ARG A 102 -3.76 8.05 -11.70
CA ARG A 102 -3.25 7.45 -12.95
C ARG A 102 -3.61 5.97 -13.05
N LEU A 103 -3.58 5.24 -11.95
CA LEU A 103 -3.96 3.82 -11.90
C LEU A 103 -5.47 3.63 -12.02
N ASN A 104 -6.27 4.65 -11.67
CA ASN A 104 -7.73 4.66 -11.76
C ASN A 104 -8.40 3.49 -11.00
N VAL A 105 -7.84 3.13 -9.85
CA VAL A 105 -8.30 2.03 -8.98
C VAL A 105 -9.48 2.45 -8.11
N THR A 106 -10.33 1.50 -7.70
CA THR A 106 -11.50 1.77 -6.84
C THR A 106 -11.08 2.15 -5.42
N ALA A 107 -10.20 1.36 -4.81
CA ALA A 107 -9.70 1.60 -3.46
C ALA A 107 -8.22 1.26 -3.38
N ALA A 108 -7.49 2.02 -2.57
CA ALA A 108 -6.07 1.81 -2.32
C ALA A 108 -5.70 2.23 -0.90
N PHE A 109 -4.63 1.67 -0.38
CA PHE A 109 -3.98 2.20 0.82
C PHE A 109 -2.48 1.93 0.77
N THR A 110 -1.75 2.74 1.51
CA THR A 110 -0.32 2.56 1.74
C THR A 110 -0.10 1.93 3.10
N MET A 111 0.74 0.91 3.19
CA MET A 111 1.10 0.25 4.43
C MET A 111 2.60 0.14 4.58
N LYS A 112 3.01 0.05 5.85
CA LYS A 112 4.39 -0.22 6.23
C LYS A 112 4.42 -1.35 7.26
N PRO A 113 4.49 -2.62 6.81
CA PRO A 113 4.80 -3.74 7.70
C PRO A 113 6.12 -3.55 8.44
N GLU A 114 6.24 -4.14 9.63
CA GLU A 114 7.43 -4.05 10.48
C GLU A 114 8.71 -4.47 9.73
N LEU A 115 8.62 -5.54 8.95
CA LEU A 115 9.76 -6.12 8.25
C LEU A 115 10.06 -5.46 6.89
N LEU A 116 9.28 -4.44 6.49
CA LEU A 116 9.42 -3.82 5.18
C LEU A 116 10.77 -3.13 5.01
N ASP A 117 11.24 -2.42 6.04
CA ASP A 117 12.48 -1.65 5.98
C ASP A 117 13.68 -2.58 5.74
N SER A 118 13.75 -3.71 6.46
CA SER A 118 14.79 -4.72 6.24
C SER A 118 14.76 -5.30 4.82
N ILE A 119 13.57 -5.52 4.25
CA ILE A 119 13.46 -6.00 2.87
C ILE A 119 13.98 -4.93 1.91
N VAL A 120 13.58 -3.67 2.09
CA VAL A 120 14.01 -2.56 1.23
C VAL A 120 15.54 -2.40 1.25
N GLU A 121 16.18 -2.58 2.40
CA GLU A 121 17.65 -2.56 2.55
C GLU A 121 18.35 -3.70 1.79
N THR A 122 17.74 -4.89 1.72
CA THR A 122 18.30 -6.04 0.98
C THR A 122 18.11 -5.96 -0.53
N LEU A 123 17.21 -5.10 -1.02
CA LEU A 123 16.90 -5.01 -2.45
C LEU A 123 18.05 -4.38 -3.23
N GLY A 124 18.58 -5.13 -4.19
CA GLY A 124 19.62 -4.65 -5.10
C GLY A 124 19.17 -3.42 -5.89
N ARG A 125 20.10 -2.54 -6.25
CA ARG A 125 19.80 -1.35 -7.07
C ARG A 125 19.19 -1.76 -8.41
N GLY A 126 18.08 -1.14 -8.80
CA GLY A 126 17.38 -1.44 -10.05
C GLY A 126 16.59 -2.76 -10.06
N GLN A 127 16.53 -3.48 -8.93
CA GLN A 127 15.66 -4.64 -8.82
C GLN A 127 14.19 -4.21 -8.91
N THR A 128 13.49 -4.77 -9.91
CA THR A 128 12.09 -4.45 -10.24
C THR A 128 11.09 -5.44 -9.66
N GLU A 129 11.57 -6.54 -9.07
CA GLU A 129 10.73 -7.62 -8.55
C GLU A 129 11.33 -8.25 -7.30
N LEU A 130 10.48 -8.47 -6.30
CA LEU A 130 10.76 -9.26 -5.10
C LEU A 130 10.11 -10.64 -5.28
N LYS A 131 10.90 -11.72 -5.15
CA LYS A 131 10.40 -13.09 -5.28
C LYS A 131 10.13 -13.68 -3.90
N PHE A 132 8.97 -14.30 -3.74
CA PHE A 132 8.59 -14.99 -2.52
C PHE A 132 8.90 -16.48 -2.58
N MET A 133 8.88 -17.14 -1.43
CA MET A 133 9.10 -18.59 -1.26
C MET A 133 8.12 -19.46 -2.06
N ASP A 134 6.89 -18.99 -2.23
CA ASP A 134 5.84 -19.69 -3.01
C ASP A 134 6.01 -19.52 -4.53
N GLY A 135 7.13 -18.95 -4.98
CA GLY A 135 7.43 -18.67 -6.39
C GLY A 135 6.72 -17.45 -6.97
N SER A 136 5.78 -16.85 -6.22
CA SER A 136 5.12 -15.63 -6.65
C SER A 136 6.03 -14.41 -6.51
N GLN A 137 5.62 -13.29 -7.12
CA GLN A 137 6.46 -12.10 -7.25
C GLN A 137 5.66 -10.86 -6.87
N LEU A 138 6.30 -9.92 -6.16
CA LEU A 138 5.81 -8.57 -5.92
C LEU A 138 6.61 -7.58 -6.77
N GLN A 139 5.91 -6.69 -7.47
CA GLN A 139 6.53 -5.62 -8.22
C GLN A 139 7.19 -4.59 -7.28
N VAL A 140 8.39 -4.16 -7.66
CA VAL A 140 9.13 -3.07 -7.02
C VAL A 140 9.16 -1.89 -7.98
N SER A 141 8.54 -0.80 -7.56
CA SER A 141 8.52 0.49 -8.24
C SER A 141 9.51 1.43 -7.56
N GLU A 142 10.20 2.28 -8.33
CA GLU A 142 11.21 3.18 -7.78
C GLU A 142 10.57 4.32 -6.98
N SER A 143 9.46 4.87 -7.48
CA SER A 143 8.68 5.92 -6.83
C SER A 143 7.23 5.92 -7.34
N PHE A 144 6.34 6.66 -6.66
CA PHE A 144 4.96 6.83 -7.11
C PHE A 144 4.85 7.39 -8.53
N ALA A 145 5.71 8.34 -8.91
CA ALA A 145 5.75 8.91 -10.26
C ALA A 145 6.02 7.86 -11.37
N SER A 146 6.79 6.83 -11.05
CA SER A 146 7.16 5.78 -12.01
C SER A 146 6.03 4.80 -12.32
N MET A 147 5.01 4.74 -11.45
CA MET A 147 3.88 3.82 -11.56
C MET A 147 2.86 4.33 -12.57
N THR A 148 2.62 3.53 -13.59
CA THR A 148 1.60 3.76 -14.62
C THR A 148 0.83 2.47 -14.88
N HIS A 149 -0.40 2.58 -15.36
CA HIS A 149 -1.25 1.42 -15.65
C HIS A 149 -0.60 0.41 -16.62
N SER A 150 0.30 0.85 -17.51
CA SER A 150 1.04 -0.02 -18.43
C SER A 150 2.23 -0.73 -17.78
N LYS A 151 2.79 -0.17 -16.69
CA LYS A 151 3.94 -0.73 -15.97
C LYS A 151 3.53 -1.63 -14.82
N VAL A 152 2.34 -1.42 -14.27
CA VAL A 152 1.84 -2.23 -13.15
C VAL A 152 1.31 -3.56 -13.68
N LYS A 153 1.83 -4.67 -13.15
CA LYS A 153 1.36 -6.01 -13.55
C LYS A 153 -0.11 -6.18 -13.17
N LYS A 154 -0.94 -6.56 -14.15
CA LYS A 154 -2.34 -6.91 -13.92
C LYS A 154 -2.43 -7.99 -12.84
N PHE A 155 -3.42 -7.88 -11.96
CA PHE A 155 -3.74 -8.83 -10.89
C PHE A 155 -2.74 -8.95 -9.72
N GLN A 156 -1.64 -8.19 -9.68
CA GLN A 156 -0.79 -8.19 -8.48
C GLN A 156 -1.43 -7.46 -7.31
N TYR A 157 -2.22 -6.41 -7.59
CA TYR A 157 -2.96 -5.62 -6.58
C TYR A 157 -2.10 -4.99 -5.47
N ALA A 158 -0.77 -5.04 -5.63
CA ALA A 158 0.19 -4.43 -4.73
C ALA A 158 1.52 -4.15 -5.44
N SER A 159 2.24 -3.15 -4.96
CA SER A 159 3.62 -2.83 -5.37
C SER A 159 4.38 -2.31 -4.17
N LEU A 160 5.63 -2.72 -4.03
CA LEU A 160 6.60 -2.03 -3.20
C LEU A 160 7.04 -0.74 -3.88
N VAL A 161 7.11 0.35 -3.12
CA VAL A 161 7.60 1.64 -3.61
C VAL A 161 8.88 1.98 -2.84
N ARG A 162 10.00 1.92 -3.54
CA ARG A 162 11.35 1.88 -2.95
C ARG A 162 11.73 3.19 -2.26
N ARG A 163 11.53 4.33 -2.93
CA ARG A 163 11.94 5.65 -2.42
C ARG A 163 11.21 6.03 -1.13
N GLU A 164 9.94 5.69 -1.06
CA GLU A 164 9.06 6.02 0.05
C GLU A 164 9.06 4.91 1.12
N ALA A 165 9.68 3.75 0.84
CA ALA A 165 9.73 2.58 1.71
C ALA A 165 8.35 2.16 2.23
N VAL A 166 7.37 2.10 1.31
CA VAL A 166 5.98 1.69 1.60
C VAL A 166 5.48 0.66 0.58
N LEU A 167 4.46 -0.10 0.95
CA LEU A 167 3.68 -0.90 0.02
C LEU A 167 2.44 -0.10 -0.37
N LEU A 168 2.19 0.05 -1.67
CA LEU A 168 0.92 0.49 -2.18
C LEU A 168 0.08 -0.74 -2.52
N VAL A 169 -1.06 -0.91 -1.85
CA VAL A 169 -2.04 -1.98 -2.12
C VAL A 169 -3.28 -1.34 -2.72
N TRP A 170 -3.82 -1.92 -3.79
CA TRP A 170 -5.03 -1.44 -4.45
C TRP A 170 -5.91 -2.59 -4.91
N HIS A 171 -7.20 -2.35 -5.03
CA HIS A 171 -8.12 -3.36 -5.53
C HIS A 171 -9.36 -2.71 -6.16
N ASP A 172 -10.00 -3.45 -7.08
CA ASP A 172 -11.26 -3.02 -7.71
C ASP A 172 -12.47 -3.32 -6.83
N ASP A 173 -12.39 -4.41 -6.06
CA ASP A 173 -13.30 -4.78 -4.97
C ASP A 173 -12.71 -4.43 -3.60
N VAL A 174 -13.43 -3.60 -2.84
CA VAL A 174 -13.04 -3.15 -1.49
C VAL A 174 -12.90 -4.30 -0.50
N GLN A 175 -13.73 -5.33 -0.63
CA GLN A 175 -13.75 -6.46 0.32
C GLN A 175 -12.46 -7.30 0.24
N GLN A 176 -11.81 -7.30 -0.92
CA GLN A 176 -10.55 -8.02 -1.14
C GLN A 176 -9.31 -7.20 -0.78
N LEU A 177 -9.46 -5.90 -0.50
CA LEU A 177 -8.33 -5.00 -0.27
C LEU A 177 -7.53 -5.40 0.99
N VAL A 178 -8.21 -5.62 2.11
CA VAL A 178 -7.58 -6.03 3.38
C VAL A 178 -7.06 -7.49 3.33
N PRO A 179 -7.82 -8.49 2.83
CA PRO A 179 -7.29 -9.84 2.65
C PRO A 179 -6.02 -9.91 1.77
N THR A 180 -5.98 -9.12 0.69
CA THR A 180 -4.82 -9.05 -0.21
C THR A 180 -3.59 -8.55 0.53
N ALA A 181 -3.73 -7.47 1.28
CA ALA A 181 -2.65 -6.93 2.11
C ALA A 181 -2.18 -7.91 3.19
N ALA A 182 -3.10 -8.57 3.89
CA ALA A 182 -2.75 -9.57 4.90
C ALA A 182 -1.99 -10.77 4.31
N LYS A 183 -2.38 -11.22 3.10
CA LYS A 183 -1.64 -12.25 2.38
C LYS A 183 -0.24 -11.76 2.01
N LEU A 184 -0.11 -10.52 1.56
CA LEU A 184 1.18 -9.93 1.22
C LEU A 184 2.10 -9.84 2.43
N ASP A 185 1.58 -9.36 3.55
CA ASP A 185 2.32 -9.21 4.80
C ASP A 185 2.89 -10.55 5.31
N ARG A 186 2.05 -11.59 5.35
CA ARG A 186 2.49 -12.96 5.69
C ARG A 186 3.59 -13.48 4.76
N LYS A 187 3.52 -13.13 3.47
CA LYS A 187 4.55 -13.54 2.50
C LYS A 187 5.86 -12.79 2.69
N LEU A 188 5.82 -11.52 3.10
CA LEU A 188 7.03 -10.77 3.46
C LEU A 188 7.72 -11.39 4.67
N ILE A 189 6.95 -11.72 5.71
CA ILE A 189 7.44 -12.41 6.90
C ILE A 189 8.07 -13.77 6.54
N ALA A 190 7.36 -14.59 5.76
CA ALA A 190 7.86 -15.89 5.33
C ALA A 190 9.11 -15.78 4.43
N SER A 191 9.21 -14.71 3.63
CA SER A 191 10.37 -14.48 2.76
C SER A 191 11.65 -14.29 3.58
N ILE A 192 11.58 -13.56 4.70
CA ILE A 192 12.74 -13.30 5.55
C ILE A 192 13.17 -14.57 6.28
N TRP A 193 12.21 -15.34 6.82
CA TRP A 193 12.52 -16.56 7.56
C TRP A 193 12.98 -17.72 6.68
N GLY A 194 12.55 -17.78 5.42
CA GLY A 194 12.93 -18.84 4.48
C GLY A 194 14.24 -18.58 3.72
N THR A 195 14.64 -17.32 3.57
CA THR A 195 16.01 -16.98 3.14
C THR A 195 16.91 -17.08 4.38
N GLY A 196 17.78 -18.07 4.49
CA GLY A 196 18.71 -18.26 5.64
C GLY A 196 19.71 -17.11 5.91
N SER A 197 19.45 -15.92 5.39
CA SER A 197 20.13 -14.66 5.68
C SER A 197 19.13 -13.72 6.36
N LEU A 198 18.87 -13.96 7.65
CA LEU A 198 18.27 -12.94 8.50
C LEU A 198 19.31 -11.82 8.70
N PRO A 199 18.91 -10.54 8.71
CA PRO A 199 19.76 -9.44 9.18
C PRO A 199 19.91 -9.43 10.72
N LEU A 200 19.67 -10.56 11.39
CA LEU A 200 20.15 -10.80 12.73
C LEU A 200 21.64 -11.12 12.60
N GLY A 201 22.45 -10.07 12.63
CA GLY A 201 23.89 -10.17 12.80
C GLY A 201 24.21 -10.84 14.14
N VAL A 202 24.17 -12.17 14.19
CA VAL A 202 24.80 -12.94 15.25
C VAL A 202 25.22 -14.30 14.69
N VAL A 203 26.54 -14.46 14.61
CA VAL A 203 27.28 -15.73 14.49
C VAL A 203 26.83 -16.66 13.35
N SER A 204 27.33 -16.40 12.14
CA SER A 204 27.82 -17.51 11.32
C SER A 204 29.05 -18.08 12.03
N SER A 205 28.85 -19.09 12.88
CA SER A 205 29.92 -19.96 13.37
C SER A 205 30.43 -20.81 12.20
N SER A 206 31.17 -20.18 11.29
CA SER A 206 32.11 -20.89 10.43
C SER A 206 33.28 -21.32 11.31
N THR A 207 33.10 -22.40 12.07
CA THR A 207 34.22 -23.19 12.58
C THR A 207 34.81 -23.95 11.40
N ALA A 208 35.54 -23.24 10.54
CA ALA A 208 36.45 -23.86 9.60
C ALA A 208 37.69 -24.28 10.39
N SER A 209 37.76 -25.57 10.71
CA SER A 209 38.92 -26.23 11.31
C SER A 209 40.20 -25.96 10.49
N PRO A 210 41.36 -25.68 11.12
CA PRO A 210 42.61 -25.54 10.40
C PRO A 210 43.06 -26.91 9.87
N SER A 211 42.99 -27.11 8.56
CA SER A 211 43.60 -28.28 7.91
C SER A 211 45.08 -27.98 7.66
N PHE A 212 45.92 -28.63 8.45
CA PHE A 212 47.37 -28.67 8.28
C PHE A 212 47.71 -29.43 7.00
N SER A 213 48.57 -28.84 6.18
CA SER A 213 49.14 -29.49 5.00
C SER A 213 50.23 -30.47 5.43
N SER A 214 50.12 -31.74 5.03
CA SER A 214 51.27 -32.65 4.98
C SER A 214 51.20 -33.52 3.72
N SER A 215 52.10 -33.21 2.79
CA SER A 215 52.48 -34.07 1.66
C SER A 215 52.99 -35.43 2.13
N SER A 216 52.60 -36.51 1.46
CA SER A 216 53.52 -37.55 0.98
C SER A 216 52.80 -38.66 0.18
N ASN A 217 53.15 -38.72 -1.10
CA ASN A 217 53.64 -39.90 -1.83
C ASN A 217 52.99 -41.30 -1.65
N GLY A 218 52.42 -41.81 -2.76
CA GLY A 218 52.67 -43.17 -3.27
C GLY A 218 51.69 -44.29 -2.90
N GLY A 219 51.29 -45.09 -3.90
CA GLY A 219 50.91 -46.50 -3.69
C GLY A 219 49.60 -46.95 -4.34
N ALA A 220 49.70 -47.97 -5.20
CA ALA A 220 48.64 -48.64 -5.94
C ALA A 220 47.86 -49.71 -5.12
N GLY A 221 46.70 -50.12 -5.65
CA GLY A 221 45.96 -51.35 -5.27
C GLY A 221 44.49 -51.05 -4.92
N GLU A 222 43.50 -51.35 -5.78
CA GLU A 222 42.80 -52.62 -6.00
C GLU A 222 41.69 -52.99 -4.98
N GLU A 223 40.53 -53.35 -5.56
CA GLU A 223 39.49 -54.29 -5.09
C GLU A 223 38.29 -53.86 -4.19
N LYS A 224 37.10 -54.19 -4.77
CA LYS A 224 35.87 -54.82 -4.19
C LYS A 224 34.99 -54.02 -3.20
N MET A 225 33.70 -54.27 -2.98
CA MET A 225 32.57 -54.99 -3.63
C MET A 225 31.40 -54.92 -2.60
N LEU A 226 30.16 -54.78 -3.08
CA LEU A 226 28.85 -55.16 -2.46
C LEU A 226 28.32 -54.61 -1.11
N GLY A 227 26.99 -54.47 -1.10
CA GLY A 227 26.07 -54.47 0.06
C GLY A 227 25.32 -53.13 0.19
N GLY A 228 24.06 -52.95 -0.18
CA GLY A 228 22.91 -53.84 -0.09
C GLY A 228 22.36 -53.81 1.34
N LEU A 229 21.24 -53.13 1.58
CA LEU A 229 20.11 -53.56 2.45
C LEU A 229 19.00 -52.48 2.50
N THR A 230 17.80 -52.99 2.28
CA THR A 230 16.45 -52.44 2.47
C THR A 230 16.12 -52.14 3.94
N ASN A 231 15.17 -51.24 4.21
CA ASN A 231 14.14 -51.56 5.21
C ASN A 231 12.84 -50.76 5.04
N GLU A 232 11.75 -51.51 4.87
CA GLU A 232 10.33 -51.15 5.00
C GLU A 232 9.86 -51.15 6.46
N SER A 233 8.60 -50.72 6.66
CA SER A 233 7.70 -50.86 7.85
C SER A 233 7.76 -49.69 8.84
N ASN A 234 6.67 -49.12 9.40
CA ASN A 234 5.28 -49.55 9.63
C ASN A 234 4.39 -48.29 9.77
N GLU A 235 3.21 -48.21 9.15
CA GLU A 235 1.87 -48.42 9.74
C GLU A 235 1.66 -47.94 11.19
N ALA A 236 0.71 -47.01 11.39
CA ALA A 236 -0.54 -47.29 12.11
C ALA A 236 -1.48 -46.07 12.07
N LEU A 237 -2.63 -46.28 11.44
CA LEU A 237 -3.86 -45.52 11.66
C LEU A 237 -4.40 -45.83 13.06
N ASP A 238 -4.99 -44.85 13.72
CA ASP A 238 -6.25 -45.11 14.41
C ASP A 238 -7.21 -43.91 14.31
N LYS A 239 -8.42 -44.27 13.89
CA LYS A 239 -9.72 -43.62 13.95
C LYS A 239 -10.20 -43.68 15.42
N ASP A 240 -11.22 -43.02 15.96
CA ASP A 240 -12.52 -42.51 15.53
C ASP A 240 -13.02 -41.62 16.71
N GLU A 241 -13.79 -40.56 16.47
CA GLU A 241 -15.22 -40.45 16.85
C GLU A 241 -15.53 -39.89 18.26
N ALA A 242 -16.20 -38.75 18.31
CA ALA A 242 -17.56 -38.61 18.85
C ALA A 242 -17.90 -37.13 19.14
N ALA A 243 -18.98 -36.68 18.53
CA ALA A 243 -19.78 -35.55 19.00
C ALA A 243 -20.57 -35.96 20.24
N ASP A 244 -20.82 -35.03 21.18
CA ASP A 244 -22.18 -34.73 21.64
C ASP A 244 -22.21 -33.42 22.44
N ALA A 245 -23.36 -32.78 22.37
CA ALA A 245 -23.71 -31.52 23.02
C ALA A 245 -23.92 -31.66 24.53
N VAL A 246 -23.90 -30.55 25.27
CA VAL A 246 -24.90 -30.27 26.32
C VAL A 246 -24.94 -28.78 26.65
N GLU A 247 -26.17 -28.26 26.69
CA GLU A 247 -26.60 -26.98 27.23
C GLU A 247 -26.38 -26.83 28.74
N SER A 248 -26.59 -25.58 29.21
CA SER A 248 -27.01 -25.14 30.55
C SER A 248 -25.92 -24.75 31.55
N LEU A 249 -25.69 -23.43 31.69
CA LEU A 249 -26.16 -22.60 32.81
C LEU A 249 -25.74 -21.13 32.64
#